data_AF-A0A9W9WQD4-F1
#
_entry.id   AF-A0A9W9WQD4-F1
#
_cell.length_a   1.000
_cell.length_b   1.000
_cell.length_c   1.000
_cell.angle_alpha   90.00
_cell.angle_beta   90.00
_cell.angle_gamma   90.00
#
_symmetry.space_group_name_H-M   'P 1'
#
loop_
_entity.id
_entity.type
_entity.pdbx_description
1 polymer ?
#
loop_
_entity_poly.entity_id
_entity_poly.type
_entity_poly.pdbx_seq_one_letter_code
_entity_poly.pdbx_strand_id
1 'polypeptide(L)'
;MPKRSNEKRLKLNQQCREALTANIYDRLRIVVAPEKVRLQPRPEDGYAWSVTGPNAGLLKSRLSSGNIHLYQSICNEIGHSFEAVSPRTLRISQSNANCIPKESLEAEGIGEGMDGSFTAEISKLRAANSSIKIELERTRARLNDCLDESHTVRAEANELRHDMQILRSHNNKLHDELTEVRAGIAGARRILNSLQTEGIEIVLGTGDIQSTANGIHAVASEVLD
;
A
#
# COMPACT_ATOMS: atom_id res chain seq x y z
N MET A 1 5.66 -15.54 36.37
CA MET A 1 5.67 -15.88 34.94
C MET A 1 4.31 -16.44 34.53
N PRO A 2 3.68 -15.97 33.43
CA PRO A 2 2.44 -16.56 32.94
C PRO A 2 2.67 -18.03 32.57
N LYS A 3 1.80 -18.94 33.02
CA LYS A 3 1.87 -20.36 32.66
C LYS A 3 1.62 -20.50 31.14
N ARG A 4 2.40 -21.32 30.41
CA ARG A 4 2.30 -21.55 28.94
C ARG A 4 0.86 -21.72 28.41
N SER A 5 -0.04 -22.29 29.21
CA SER A 5 -1.48 -22.45 28.87
C SER A 5 -2.22 -21.11 28.73
N ASN A 6 -1.93 -20.13 29.59
CA ASN A 6 -2.58 -18.81 29.54
C ASN A 6 -2.14 -18.01 28.32
N GLU A 7 -0.88 -18.14 27.92
CA GLU A 7 -0.33 -17.51 26.72
C GLU A 7 -0.99 -18.07 25.45
N LYS A 8 -1.13 -19.40 25.38
CA LYS A 8 -1.86 -20.06 24.29
C LYS A 8 -3.33 -19.59 24.21
N ARG A 9 -4.00 -19.47 25.36
CA ARG A 9 -5.37 -18.96 25.44
C ARG A 9 -5.47 -17.51 24.96
N LEU A 10 -4.52 -16.66 25.34
CA LEU A 10 -4.48 -15.25 24.91
C LEU A 10 -4.28 -15.14 23.39
N LYS A 11 -3.33 -15.90 22.84
CA LYS A 11 -3.07 -15.92 21.38
C LYS A 11 -4.30 -16.37 20.59
N LEU A 12 -4.96 -17.45 21.01
CA LEU A 12 -6.19 -17.92 20.37
C LEU A 12 -7.35 -16.93 20.50
N ASN A 13 -7.46 -16.23 21.63
CA ASN A 13 -8.47 -15.19 21.78
C ASN A 13 -8.27 -14.07 20.76
N GLN A 14 -7.02 -13.63 20.59
CA GLN A 14 -6.68 -12.59 19.62
C GLN A 14 -6.97 -13.04 18.19
N GLN A 15 -6.53 -14.25 17.82
CA GLN A 15 -6.79 -14.82 16.49
C GLN A 15 -8.28 -14.90 16.17
N CYS A 16 -9.12 -15.33 17.13
CA CYS A 16 -10.55 -15.39 16.85
C CYS A 16 -11.21 -14.01 16.79
N ARG A 17 -10.70 -13.00 17.53
CA ARG A 17 -11.17 -11.62 17.36
C ARG A 17 -10.86 -11.08 15.98
N GLU A 18 -9.66 -11.32 15.48
CA GLU A 18 -9.23 -10.94 14.13
C GLU A 18 -10.07 -11.64 13.06
N ALA A 19 -10.30 -12.95 13.19
CA ALA A 19 -11.13 -13.71 12.26
C ALA A 19 -12.59 -13.20 12.23
N LEU A 20 -13.16 -12.87 13.39
CA LEU A 20 -14.51 -12.30 13.46
C LEU A 20 -14.57 -10.90 12.82
N THR A 21 -13.58 -10.04 13.10
CA THR A 21 -13.47 -8.73 12.44
C THR A 21 -13.37 -8.87 10.93
N ALA A 22 -12.54 -9.80 10.44
CA ALA A 22 -12.36 -10.04 9.01
C ALA A 22 -13.70 -10.46 8.38
N ASN A 23 -14.42 -11.39 8.99
CA ASN A 23 -15.73 -11.82 8.49
C ASN A 23 -16.75 -10.66 8.45
N ILE A 24 -16.77 -9.80 9.46
CA ILE A 24 -17.62 -8.60 9.48
C ILE A 24 -17.26 -7.66 8.32
N TYR A 25 -15.97 -7.40 8.11
CA TYR A 25 -15.51 -6.56 7.02
C TYR A 25 -15.82 -7.17 5.65
N ASP A 26 -15.65 -8.48 5.48
CA ASP A 26 -15.87 -9.14 4.20
C ASP A 26 -17.35 -9.18 3.80
N ARG A 27 -18.26 -9.43 4.76
CA ARG A 27 -19.70 -9.53 4.48
C ARG A 27 -20.39 -8.17 4.47
N LEU A 28 -20.00 -7.26 5.36
CA LEU A 28 -20.73 -6.00 5.59
C LEU A 28 -19.93 -4.76 5.24
N ARG A 29 -18.63 -4.87 4.95
CA ARG A 29 -17.73 -3.74 4.70
C ARG A 29 -17.68 -2.74 5.86
N ILE A 30 -17.91 -3.22 7.08
CA ILE A 30 -17.83 -2.43 8.32
C ILE A 30 -16.47 -2.70 8.99
N VAL A 31 -15.77 -1.65 9.38
CA VAL A 31 -14.50 -1.75 10.10
C VAL A 31 -14.76 -1.75 11.61
N VAL A 32 -14.52 -2.89 12.25
CA VAL A 32 -14.66 -3.05 13.72
C VAL A 32 -13.33 -3.48 14.32
N ALA A 33 -12.81 -2.72 15.27
CA ALA A 33 -11.57 -3.08 15.97
C ALA A 33 -11.71 -4.44 16.69
N PRO A 34 -10.70 -5.33 16.67
CA PRO A 34 -10.77 -6.67 17.28
C PRO A 34 -11.23 -6.67 18.76
N GLU A 35 -10.89 -5.62 19.51
CA GLU A 35 -11.25 -5.44 20.91
C GLU A 35 -12.74 -5.12 21.09
N LYS A 36 -13.34 -4.47 20.09
CA LYS A 36 -14.76 -4.04 20.08
C LYS A 36 -15.69 -5.12 19.55
N VAL A 37 -15.17 -6.19 18.94
CA VAL A 37 -15.99 -7.31 18.47
C VAL A 37 -16.65 -8.03 19.65
N ARG A 38 -17.95 -8.24 19.51
CA ARG A 38 -18.83 -8.98 20.41
C ARG A 38 -19.45 -10.19 19.71
N LEU A 39 -19.56 -11.30 20.42
CA LEU A 39 -20.38 -12.45 20.00
C LEU A 39 -21.88 -12.19 20.18
N GLN A 40 -22.22 -11.20 21.01
CA GLN A 40 -23.58 -10.68 21.17
C GLN A 40 -23.57 -9.17 20.85
N PRO A 41 -23.63 -8.82 19.56
CA PRO A 41 -23.64 -7.43 19.11
C PRO A 41 -24.95 -6.76 19.52
N ARG A 42 -24.88 -5.46 19.79
CA ARG A 42 -26.06 -4.62 19.94
C ARG A 42 -26.48 -4.07 18.57
N PRO A 43 -27.73 -3.61 18.40
CA PRO A 43 -28.16 -3.00 17.15
C PRO A 43 -27.27 -1.83 16.69
N GLU A 44 -26.70 -1.08 17.65
CA GLU A 44 -25.82 0.07 17.38
C GLU A 44 -24.43 -0.34 16.88
N ASP A 45 -24.03 -1.60 17.09
CA ASP A 45 -22.73 -2.10 16.63
C ASP A 45 -22.73 -2.31 15.09
N GLY A 46 -23.90 -2.25 14.43
CA GLY A 46 -24.04 -2.26 12.96
C GLY A 46 -23.98 -3.63 12.30
N TYR A 47 -23.76 -4.70 13.07
CA TYR A 47 -23.73 -6.08 12.59
C TYR A 47 -24.47 -7.00 13.56
N ALA A 48 -24.90 -8.16 13.06
CA ALA A 48 -25.47 -9.26 13.83
C ALA A 48 -24.90 -10.58 13.31
N TRP A 49 -25.07 -11.66 14.08
CA TRP A 49 -24.65 -13.00 13.65
C TRP A 49 -25.84 -13.80 13.14
N SER A 50 -25.79 -14.25 11.90
CA SER A 50 -26.67 -15.31 11.40
C SER A 50 -26.01 -16.64 11.73
N VAL A 51 -26.75 -17.58 12.32
CA VAL A 51 -26.24 -18.90 12.68
C VAL A 51 -27.12 -19.97 12.05
N THR A 52 -26.49 -20.88 11.32
CA THR A 52 -27.11 -22.03 10.71
C THR A 52 -26.79 -23.28 11.54
N GLY A 53 -27.80 -24.00 12.00
CA GLY A 53 -27.65 -25.26 12.74
C GLY A 53 -27.46 -25.13 14.27
N PRO A 54 -26.98 -26.19 14.96
CA PRO A 54 -26.93 -26.27 16.43
C PRO A 54 -25.88 -25.36 17.08
N ASN A 55 -25.09 -24.63 16.29
CA ASN A 55 -23.94 -23.84 16.72
C ASN A 55 -24.32 -22.49 17.37
N ALA A 56 -25.61 -22.16 17.50
CA ALA A 56 -26.08 -20.93 18.13
C ALA A 56 -25.63 -20.78 19.60
N GLY A 57 -25.31 -21.90 20.27
CA GLY A 57 -24.76 -21.90 21.63
C GLY A 57 -23.36 -21.28 21.74
N LEU A 58 -22.56 -21.31 20.67
CA LEU A 58 -21.18 -20.81 20.67
C LEU A 58 -21.11 -19.29 20.88
N LEU A 59 -22.14 -18.56 20.44
CA LEU A 59 -22.19 -17.10 20.51
C LEU A 59 -22.80 -16.55 21.81
N LYS A 60 -23.29 -17.42 22.70
CA LYS A 60 -23.90 -17.01 23.98
C LYS A 60 -22.87 -16.56 25.02
N SER A 61 -21.60 -16.88 24.81
CA SER A 61 -20.51 -16.56 25.73
C SER A 61 -19.81 -15.25 25.38
N ARG A 62 -19.04 -14.68 26.33
CA ARG A 62 -18.18 -13.52 26.08
C ARG A 62 -16.80 -13.97 25.62
N LEU A 63 -16.22 -13.27 24.64
CA LEU A 63 -14.84 -13.53 24.19
C LEU A 63 -13.81 -13.35 25.30
N SER A 64 -14.05 -12.50 26.30
CA SER A 64 -13.08 -12.28 27.39
C SER A 64 -12.96 -13.48 28.35
N SER A 65 -14.00 -14.30 28.47
CA SER A 65 -14.08 -15.43 29.40
C SER A 65 -13.98 -16.80 28.72
N GLY A 66 -13.69 -16.83 27.41
CA GLY A 66 -13.66 -18.07 26.64
C GLY A 66 -12.49 -19.00 27.01
N ASN A 67 -12.76 -20.30 26.88
CA ASN A 67 -11.75 -21.35 26.96
C ASN A 67 -11.16 -21.62 25.56
N ILE A 68 -10.06 -22.39 25.51
CA ILE A 68 -9.35 -22.71 24.27
C ILE A 68 -10.27 -23.39 23.23
N HIS A 69 -11.12 -24.32 23.67
CA HIS A 69 -12.03 -25.05 22.78
C HIS A 69 -13.09 -24.13 22.15
N LEU A 70 -13.64 -23.18 22.91
CA LEU A 70 -14.58 -22.18 22.41
C LEU A 70 -13.95 -21.36 21.28
N TYR A 71 -12.71 -20.89 21.46
CA TYR A 71 -12.01 -20.15 20.42
C TYR A 71 -11.78 -21.01 19.17
N GLN A 72 -11.28 -22.24 19.33
CA GLN A 72 -11.08 -23.14 18.19
C GLN A 72 -12.39 -23.41 17.43
N SER A 73 -13.48 -23.70 18.14
CA SER A 73 -14.79 -23.90 17.52
C SER A 73 -15.27 -22.65 16.80
N ILE A 74 -15.15 -21.47 17.41
CA ILE A 74 -15.52 -20.21 16.76
C ILE A 74 -14.69 -19.99 15.50
N CYS A 75 -13.37 -20.07 15.60
CA CYS A 75 -12.46 -19.86 14.48
C CYS A 75 -12.71 -20.84 13.31
N ASN A 76 -13.11 -22.08 13.58
CA ASN A 76 -13.42 -23.06 12.53
C ASN A 76 -14.79 -22.83 11.87
N GLU A 77 -15.77 -22.39 12.65
CA GLU A 77 -17.17 -22.28 12.21
C GLU A 77 -17.51 -20.92 11.60
N ILE A 78 -16.68 -19.88 11.83
CA ILE A 78 -16.81 -18.57 11.17
C ILE A 78 -16.75 -18.75 9.65
N GLY A 79 -17.76 -18.21 8.96
CA GLY A 79 -17.88 -18.27 7.50
C GLY A 79 -18.50 -19.57 6.96
N HIS A 80 -18.68 -20.58 7.81
CA HIS A 80 -19.37 -21.84 7.46
C HIS A 80 -20.76 -21.90 8.10
N SER A 81 -20.80 -21.90 9.44
CA SER A 81 -22.03 -22.09 10.22
C SER A 81 -22.54 -20.80 10.84
N PHE A 82 -21.72 -19.76 10.96
CA PHE A 82 -22.21 -18.44 11.27
C PHE A 82 -21.43 -17.34 10.59
N GLU A 83 -22.16 -16.28 10.24
CA GLU A 83 -21.69 -15.19 9.41
C GLU A 83 -22.23 -13.85 9.87
N ALA A 84 -21.46 -12.80 9.63
CA ALA A 84 -21.88 -11.44 9.88
C ALA A 84 -22.95 -11.02 8.88
N VAL A 85 -24.10 -10.58 9.39
CA VAL A 85 -25.23 -10.06 8.61
C VAL A 85 -25.68 -8.70 9.15
N SER A 86 -26.40 -7.93 8.35
CA SER A 86 -27.06 -6.72 8.83
C SER A 86 -28.17 -7.08 9.83
N PRO A 87 -28.34 -6.33 10.95
CA PRO A 87 -29.46 -6.51 11.86
C PRO A 87 -30.84 -6.47 11.17
N ARG A 88 -30.96 -5.74 10.05
CA ARG A 88 -32.18 -5.67 9.24
C ARG A 88 -32.45 -6.99 8.53
N THR A 89 -31.44 -7.57 7.90
CA THR A 89 -31.54 -8.85 7.18
C THR A 89 -31.90 -9.99 8.13
N LEU A 90 -31.28 -10.04 9.31
CA LEU A 90 -31.59 -11.06 10.31
C LEU A 90 -33.05 -11.00 10.78
N ARG A 91 -33.60 -9.79 10.97
CA ARG A 91 -35.01 -9.60 11.34
C ARG A 91 -35.97 -10.09 10.26
N ILE A 92 -35.68 -9.82 8.99
CA ILE A 92 -36.51 -10.27 7.85
C ILE A 92 -36.50 -11.80 7.77
N SER A 93 -35.34 -12.45 7.96
CA SER A 93 -35.26 -13.92 8.00
C SER A 93 -36.05 -14.53 9.15
N GLN A 94 -36.08 -13.88 10.32
CA GLN A 94 -36.85 -14.35 11.48
C GLN A 94 -38.36 -14.12 11.33
N SER A 95 -38.79 -13.01 10.71
CA SER A 95 -40.22 -12.73 10.49
C SER A 95 -40.84 -13.68 9.46
N ASN A 96 -40.08 -14.11 8.45
CA ASN A 96 -40.57 -15.00 7.40
C ASN A 96 -40.75 -16.46 7.88
N ALA A 97 -40.24 -16.83 9.05
CA ALA A 97 -40.40 -18.16 9.65
C ALA A 97 -41.73 -18.32 10.43
N ASN A 98 -42.46 -17.22 10.69
CA ASN A 98 -43.72 -17.25 11.45
C ASN A 98 -44.99 -17.32 10.59
N CYS A 99 -44.88 -17.39 9.26
CA CYS A 99 -46.05 -17.62 8.40
C CYS A 99 -46.26 -19.12 8.20
N ILE A 100 -46.89 -19.77 9.19
CA ILE A 100 -47.63 -21.02 8.96
C ILE A 100 -49.09 -20.60 8.73
N PRO A 101 -49.65 -20.62 7.51
CA PRO A 101 -51.09 -20.55 7.35
C PRO A 101 -51.67 -21.88 7.84
N LYS A 102 -52.23 -21.85 9.05
CA LYS A 102 -53.13 -22.89 9.52
C LYS A 102 -54.41 -22.76 8.70
N GLU A 103 -54.69 -23.79 7.93
CA GLU A 103 -55.87 -23.96 7.09
C GLU A 103 -57.16 -23.75 7.90
N SER A 104 -58.04 -22.84 7.46
CA SER A 104 -59.49 -22.90 7.72
C SER A 104 -60.21 -22.00 6.73
N LEU A 105 -61.09 -22.64 5.96
CA LEU A 105 -62.12 -22.06 5.12
C LEU A 105 -63.03 -21.19 6.00
N GLU A 106 -63.35 -19.97 5.55
CA GLU A 106 -64.73 -19.45 5.47
C GLU A 106 -64.78 -17.96 5.05
N ALA A 107 -65.72 -17.70 4.14
CA ALA A 107 -66.56 -16.52 3.96
C ALA A 107 -65.97 -15.09 3.90
N GLU A 108 -66.27 -14.46 2.76
CA GLU A 108 -66.55 -13.04 2.51
C GLU A 108 -66.19 -11.98 3.57
N GLY A 109 -65.38 -11.02 3.14
CA GLY A 109 -65.24 -9.74 3.81
C GLY A 109 -64.43 -8.78 2.94
N ILE A 110 -65.11 -7.81 2.34
CA ILE A 110 -64.50 -6.62 1.74
C ILE A 110 -63.75 -5.88 2.86
N GLY A 111 -62.43 -5.97 2.84
CA GLY A 111 -61.53 -5.24 3.70
C GLY A 111 -60.57 -4.41 2.86
N GLU A 112 -60.90 -3.14 2.67
CA GLU A 112 -59.93 -2.09 2.37
C GLU A 112 -58.78 -2.17 3.37
N GLY A 113 -57.55 -2.35 2.87
CA GLY A 113 -56.35 -2.27 3.72
C GLY A 113 -55.34 -3.40 3.55
N MET A 114 -55.12 -3.92 2.34
CA MET A 114 -53.91 -4.69 2.03
C MET A 114 -52.98 -3.85 1.16
N ASP A 115 -52.09 -3.13 1.84
CA ASP A 115 -50.96 -2.39 1.31
C ASP A 115 -50.14 -3.24 0.32
N GLY A 116 -50.20 -2.87 -0.96
CA GLY A 116 -49.33 -3.40 -2.03
C GLY A 116 -49.73 -4.75 -2.63
N SER A 117 -50.55 -4.74 -3.68
CA SER A 117 -50.71 -5.90 -4.58
C SER A 117 -49.34 -6.46 -5.00
N PHE A 118 -49.17 -7.79 -5.03
CA PHE A 118 -47.98 -8.46 -5.53
C PHE A 118 -47.51 -7.93 -6.89
N THR A 119 -48.45 -7.49 -7.74
CA THR A 119 -48.16 -6.86 -9.03
C THR A 119 -47.38 -5.53 -8.90
N ALA A 120 -47.69 -4.73 -7.88
CA ALA A 120 -46.97 -3.49 -7.59
C ALA A 120 -45.54 -3.77 -7.11
N GLU A 121 -45.36 -4.78 -6.27
CA GLU A 121 -44.03 -5.18 -5.79
C GLU A 121 -43.17 -5.77 -6.91
N ILE A 122 -43.75 -6.62 -7.77
CA ILE A 122 -43.09 -7.13 -8.98
C ILE A 122 -42.65 -5.98 -9.89
N SER A 123 -43.47 -4.95 -10.06
CA SER A 123 -43.14 -3.78 -10.87
C SER A 123 -42.01 -2.96 -10.27
N LYS A 124 -42.02 -2.72 -8.95
CA LYS A 124 -40.92 -2.05 -8.23
C LYS A 124 -39.61 -2.83 -8.34
N LEU A 125 -39.64 -4.14 -8.12
CA LEU A 125 -38.47 -5.00 -8.24
C LEU A 125 -37.92 -5.02 -9.67
N ARG A 126 -38.80 -5.05 -10.68
CA ARG A 126 -38.37 -4.96 -12.09
C ARG A 126 -37.70 -3.62 -12.40
N ALA A 127 -38.24 -2.51 -11.90
CA ALA A 127 -37.65 -1.18 -12.05
C ALA A 127 -36.29 -1.09 -11.33
N ALA A 128 -36.20 -1.61 -10.11
CA ALA A 128 -34.96 -1.66 -9.35
C ALA A 128 -33.89 -2.51 -10.06
N ASN A 129 -34.25 -3.70 -10.56
CA ASN A 129 -33.33 -4.54 -11.34
C ASN A 129 -32.86 -3.85 -12.63
N SER A 130 -33.75 -3.14 -13.33
CA SER A 130 -33.37 -2.34 -14.50
C SER A 130 -32.37 -1.24 -14.14
N SER A 131 -32.63 -0.52 -13.05
CA SER A 131 -31.72 0.52 -12.55
C SER A 131 -30.36 -0.05 -12.13
N ILE A 132 -30.34 -1.16 -11.39
CA ILE A 132 -29.10 -1.85 -10.99
C ILE A 132 -28.31 -2.31 -12.23
N LYS A 133 -28.99 -2.83 -13.25
CA LYS A 133 -28.34 -3.23 -14.50
C LYS A 133 -27.66 -2.04 -15.20
N ILE A 134 -28.32 -0.87 -15.24
CA ILE A 134 -27.73 0.34 -15.81
C ILE A 134 -26.52 0.81 -15.00
N GLU A 135 -26.59 0.80 -13.66
CA GLU A 135 -25.44 1.15 -12.81
C GLU A 135 -24.28 0.16 -12.98
N LEU A 136 -24.57 -1.14 -13.15
CA LEU A 136 -23.54 -2.14 -13.41
C LEU A 136 -22.80 -1.86 -14.72
N GLU A 137 -23.53 -1.56 -15.81
CA GLU A 137 -22.90 -1.22 -17.08
C GLU A 137 -22.11 0.10 -16.99
N ARG A 138 -22.64 1.11 -16.28
CA ARG A 138 -21.91 2.37 -16.07
C ARG A 138 -20.63 2.18 -15.27
N THR A 139 -20.66 1.39 -14.20
CA THR A 139 -19.47 1.09 -13.39
C THR A 139 -18.45 0.28 -14.17
N ARG A 140 -18.91 -0.66 -15.02
CA ARG A 140 -18.04 -1.41 -15.92
C ARG A 140 -17.37 -0.53 -16.97
N ALA A 141 -18.10 0.41 -17.57
CA ALA A 141 -17.52 1.37 -18.51
C ALA A 141 -16.43 2.21 -17.84
N ARG A 142 -16.72 2.78 -16.67
CA ARG A 142 -15.74 3.55 -15.87
C ARG A 142 -14.50 2.74 -15.50
N LEU A 143 -14.66 1.44 -15.21
CA LEU A 143 -13.53 0.56 -14.92
C LEU A 143 -12.64 0.38 -16.15
N ASN A 144 -13.22 0.18 -17.33
CA ASN A 144 -12.46 0.08 -18.57
C ASN A 144 -11.72 1.38 -18.89
N ASP A 145 -12.40 2.53 -18.79
CA ASP A 145 -11.77 3.84 -19.00
C ASP A 145 -10.56 4.04 -18.06
N CYS A 146 -10.73 3.69 -16.78
CA CYS A 146 -9.65 3.77 -15.79
C CYS A 146 -8.50 2.80 -16.08
N LEU A 147 -8.77 1.62 -16.65
CA LEU A 147 -7.73 0.68 -17.07
C LEU A 147 -6.94 1.24 -18.25
N ASP A 148 -7.61 1.81 -19.25
CA ASP A 148 -6.97 2.42 -20.42
C ASP A 148 -6.09 3.61 -20.02
N GLU A 149 -6.57 4.47 -19.13
CA GLU A 149 -5.78 5.53 -18.51
C GLU A 149 -4.56 4.98 -17.77
N SER A 150 -4.74 3.92 -16.96
CA SER A 150 -3.63 3.26 -16.24
C SER A 150 -2.57 2.71 -17.20
N HIS A 151 -2.99 2.11 -18.32
CA HIS A 151 -2.09 1.62 -19.36
C HIS A 151 -1.30 2.77 -19.99
N THR A 152 -1.98 3.89 -20.27
CA THR A 152 -1.38 5.09 -20.87
C THR A 152 -0.32 5.69 -19.95
N VAL A 153 -0.69 5.96 -18.69
CA VAL A 153 0.24 6.51 -17.68
C VAL A 153 1.44 5.58 -17.47
N ARG A 154 1.23 4.27 -17.51
CA ARG A 154 2.32 3.29 -17.39
C ARG A 154 3.27 3.34 -18.58
N ALA A 155 2.75 3.53 -19.79
CA ALA A 155 3.58 3.69 -20.98
C ALA A 155 4.44 4.95 -20.88
N GLU A 156 3.83 6.10 -20.54
CA GLU A 156 4.55 7.36 -20.34
C GLU A 156 5.64 7.24 -19.25
N ALA A 157 5.32 6.61 -18.11
CA ALA A 157 6.29 6.40 -17.04
C ALA A 157 7.49 5.53 -17.48
N ASN A 158 7.28 4.59 -18.41
CA ASN A 158 8.35 3.79 -18.97
C ASN A 158 9.25 4.60 -19.91
N GLU A 159 8.66 5.45 -20.75
CA GLU A 159 9.40 6.35 -21.65
C GLU A 159 10.25 7.34 -20.85
N LEU A 160 9.67 8.04 -19.87
CA LEU A 160 10.42 8.97 -19.02
C LEU A 160 11.58 8.29 -18.29
N ARG A 161 11.37 7.04 -17.83
CA ARG A 161 12.43 6.26 -17.20
C ARG A 161 13.55 5.91 -18.17
N HIS A 162 13.23 5.63 -19.44
CA HIS A 162 14.22 5.40 -20.48
C HIS A 162 15.05 6.66 -20.75
N ASP A 163 14.37 7.81 -20.91
CA ASP A 163 15.03 9.10 -21.11
C ASP A 163 15.97 9.44 -19.95
N MET A 164 15.51 9.25 -18.71
CA MET A 164 16.36 9.46 -17.53
C MET A 164 17.63 8.59 -17.54
N GLN A 165 17.56 7.36 -18.04
CA GLN A 165 18.75 6.51 -18.17
C GLN A 165 19.71 7.04 -19.24
N ILE A 166 19.19 7.48 -20.39
CA ILE A 166 19.99 8.11 -21.46
C ILE A 166 20.69 9.36 -20.94
N LEU A 167 19.95 10.28 -20.31
CA LEU A 167 20.47 11.52 -19.74
C LEU A 167 21.53 11.26 -18.65
N ARG A 168 21.34 10.22 -17.82
CA ARG A 168 22.36 9.82 -16.84
C ARG A 168 23.64 9.32 -17.51
N SER A 169 23.52 8.49 -18.54
CA SER A 169 24.66 7.99 -19.32
C SER A 169 25.46 9.15 -19.94
N HIS A 170 24.76 10.12 -20.55
CA HIS A 170 25.40 11.32 -21.10
C HIS A 170 26.09 12.18 -20.04
N ASN A 171 25.48 12.39 -18.88
CA ASN A 171 26.11 13.13 -17.78
C ASN A 171 27.38 12.45 -17.28
N ASN A 172 27.36 11.12 -17.14
CA ASN A 172 28.56 10.36 -16.73
C ASN A 172 29.68 10.54 -17.76
N LYS A 173 29.37 10.43 -19.05
CA LYS A 173 30.36 10.64 -20.12
C LYS A 173 30.97 12.04 -20.07
N LEU A 174 30.15 13.08 -19.92
CA LEU A 174 30.63 14.46 -19.79
C LEU A 174 31.49 14.65 -18.52
N HIS A 175 31.15 13.95 -17.43
CA HIS A 175 31.94 13.98 -16.20
C HIS A 175 33.31 13.34 -16.38
N ASP A 176 33.38 12.22 -17.10
CA ASP A 176 34.63 11.54 -17.44
C ASP A 176 35.50 12.44 -18.32
N GLU A 177 34.94 13.04 -19.38
CA GLU A 177 35.63 14.00 -20.26
C GLU A 177 36.18 15.20 -19.47
N LEU A 178 35.38 15.76 -18.55
CA LEU A 178 35.80 16.87 -17.71
C LEU A 178 36.94 16.48 -16.75
N THR A 179 36.90 15.25 -16.23
CA THR A 179 37.94 14.70 -15.36
C THR A 179 39.25 14.50 -16.12
N GLU A 180 39.18 13.98 -17.34
CA GLU A 180 40.33 13.81 -18.23
C GLU A 180 40.98 15.16 -18.58
N VAL A 181 40.18 16.14 -19.02
CA VAL A 181 40.67 17.49 -19.31
C VAL A 181 41.34 18.11 -18.08
N ARG A 182 40.74 17.94 -16.90
CA ARG A 182 41.33 18.43 -15.64
C ARG A 182 42.67 17.77 -15.34
N ALA A 183 42.80 16.46 -15.56
CA ALA A 183 44.06 15.75 -15.40
C ALA A 183 45.13 16.25 -16.39
N GLY A 184 44.74 16.48 -17.65
CA GLY A 184 45.60 17.07 -18.68
C GLY A 184 46.14 18.45 -18.28
N ILE A 185 45.25 19.35 -17.81
CA ILE A 185 45.64 20.67 -17.31
C ILE A 185 46.61 20.56 -16.12
N ALA A 186 46.36 19.63 -15.19
CA ALA A 186 47.28 19.40 -14.08
C ALA A 186 48.65 18.90 -14.54
N GLY A 187 48.69 18.03 -15.56
CA GLY A 187 49.93 17.58 -16.21
C GLY A 187 50.70 18.72 -16.83
N ALA A 188 50.05 19.52 -17.68
CA ALA A 188 50.66 20.68 -18.32
C ALA A 188 51.21 21.69 -17.30
N ARG A 189 50.47 21.93 -16.21
CA ARG A 189 50.93 22.79 -15.11
C ARG A 189 52.19 22.27 -14.42
N ARG A 190 52.33 20.95 -14.23
CA ARG A 190 53.57 20.37 -13.66
C ARG A 190 54.77 20.59 -14.58
N ILE A 191 54.59 20.37 -15.88
CA ILE A 191 55.65 20.59 -16.88
C ILE A 191 56.08 22.06 -16.87
N LEU A 192 55.10 22.99 -16.89
CA LEU A 192 55.38 24.43 -16.84
C LEU A 192 56.19 24.81 -15.60
N ASN A 193 55.82 24.31 -14.42
CA ASN A 193 56.55 24.59 -13.18
C ASN A 193 57.99 24.05 -13.24
N SER A 194 58.21 22.86 -13.79
CA SER A 194 59.54 22.27 -13.96
C SER A 194 60.43 23.10 -14.90
N LEU A 195 59.87 23.54 -16.02
CA LEU A 195 60.59 24.40 -16.97
C LEU A 195 60.90 25.77 -16.37
N GLN A 196 60.00 26.32 -15.53
CA GLN A 196 60.24 27.58 -14.84
C GLN A 196 61.39 27.45 -13.82
N THR A 197 61.47 26.34 -13.08
CA THR A 197 62.59 26.11 -12.15
C THR A 197 63.91 25.91 -12.87
N GLU A 198 63.93 25.13 -13.95
CA GLU A 198 65.12 24.92 -14.77
C GLU A 198 65.59 26.23 -15.41
N GLY A 199 64.66 27.05 -15.91
CA GLY A 199 64.97 28.39 -16.42
C GLY A 199 65.62 29.30 -15.38
N ILE A 200 65.17 29.25 -14.12
CA ILE A 200 65.79 30.00 -13.02
C ILE A 200 67.23 29.50 -12.75
N GLU A 201 67.44 28.18 -12.72
CA GLU A 201 68.77 27.59 -12.51
C GLU A 201 69.76 28.01 -13.62
N ILE A 202 69.32 27.99 -14.88
CA ILE A 202 70.12 28.43 -16.02
C ILE A 202 70.51 29.90 -15.88
N VAL A 203 69.56 30.78 -15.53
CA VAL A 203 69.83 32.22 -15.35
C VAL A 203 70.87 32.45 -14.25
N LEU A 204 70.76 31.78 -13.11
CA LEU A 204 71.74 31.88 -12.02
C LEU A 204 73.13 31.40 -12.48
N GLY A 205 73.21 30.23 -13.12
CA GLY A 205 74.48 29.70 -13.64
C GLY A 205 75.14 30.62 -14.66
N THR A 206 74.37 31.28 -15.54
CA THR A 206 74.94 32.28 -16.47
C THR A 206 75.49 33.51 -15.77
N GLY A 207 74.88 33.95 -14.67
CA GLY A 207 75.36 35.06 -13.85
C GLY A 207 76.72 34.74 -13.19
N ASP A 208 76.86 33.53 -12.65
CA ASP A 208 78.12 33.07 -12.04
C ASP A 208 79.25 33.00 -13.06
N ILE A 209 78.97 32.50 -14.27
CA ILE A 209 79.93 32.47 -15.38
C ILE A 209 80.33 33.89 -15.79
N GLN A 210 79.38 34.82 -15.92
CA GLN A 210 79.67 36.20 -16.28
C GLN A 210 80.51 36.91 -15.21
N SER A 211 80.20 36.70 -13.92
CA SER A 211 80.99 37.24 -12.81
C SER A 211 82.42 36.69 -12.83
N THR A 212 82.58 35.39 -13.09
CA THR A 212 83.89 34.74 -13.22
C THR A 212 84.70 35.32 -14.38
N ALA A 213 84.07 35.49 -15.55
CA ALA A 213 84.70 36.09 -16.73
C ALA A 213 85.17 37.53 -16.48
N ASN A 214 84.34 38.34 -15.81
CA ASN A 214 84.69 39.72 -15.43
C ASN A 214 85.88 39.76 -14.46
N GLY A 215 85.93 38.84 -13.49
CA GLY A 215 87.06 38.73 -12.56
C GLY A 215 88.37 38.36 -13.26
N ILE A 216 88.34 37.39 -14.17
CA ILE A 216 89.52 37.02 -14.98
C ILE A 216 90.00 38.20 -15.83
N HIS A 217 89.09 38.94 -16.46
CA HIS A 217 89.46 40.13 -17.24
C HIS A 217 90.11 41.21 -16.36
N ALA A 218 89.57 41.47 -15.16
CA ALA A 218 90.16 42.45 -14.24
C ALA A 218 91.60 42.07 -13.83
N VAL A 219 91.83 40.80 -13.47
CA VAL A 219 93.17 40.29 -13.14
C VAL A 219 94.12 40.36 -14.35
N ALA A 220 93.64 40.01 -15.55
CA ALA A 220 94.44 40.11 -16.76
C ALA A 220 94.84 41.56 -17.11
N SER A 221 93.98 42.54 -16.82
CA SER A 221 94.30 43.96 -16.97
C SER A 221 95.35 44.44 -15.96
N GLU A 222 95.36 43.90 -14.74
CA GLU A 222 96.31 44.30 -13.68
C GLU A 222 97.73 43.70 -13.86
N VAL A 223 97.87 42.61 -14.60
CA VAL A 223 99.17 41.94 -14.88
C VAL A 223 99.90 42.53 -16.09
N LEU A 224 99.22 43.34 -16.91
CA LEU A 224 99.76 43.94 -18.14
C LEU A 224 100.18 45.42 -18.01
N ASP A 225 99.99 46.02 -16.82
CA ASP A 225 100.54 47.34 -16.42
C ASP A 225 101.80 47.18 -15.55
#